data_AF-A0A1W9N1Y4-F1
#
_entry.id   AF-A0A1W9N1Y4-F1
#
_cell.length_a   1.000
_cell.length_b   1.000
_cell.length_c   1.000
_cell.angle_alpha   90.00
_cell.angle_beta   90.00
_cell.angle_gamma   90.00
#
_symmetry.space_group_name_H-M   'P 1'
#
loop_
_entity.id
_entity.type
_entity.pdbx_description
1 polymer ?
#
loop_
_entity_poly.entity_id
_entity_poly.type
_entity_poly.pdbx_seq_one_letter_code
_entity_poly.pdbx_strand_id
1 'polypeptide(L)'
;MKEKIYRNLDKELDKIILTEITVRFREKQKKLSVWKVNDILEKKNSEVVKLHQQSRISSNLPALFRGYLEIKSGGRLFFGKEDLDKKEFDLWFGKKSRLEVLINASLNALDDEELRNIFYRKKKRFEDAYQKAKEITGLIADALEIQKIADIPDSRIPKDEESAIAYLKELEPLKASLQKTESRYIELLSEPYLSEILRQLQNAIHLAAKSLSAKGKKSSEFVFYQVSALFKRAKKSGTHLADLEDSMNQKEALVRYYTLFDSIGDESRKKEIASFISTVEKNIGRLQKKVDEQKQHDNKISDENSRKIAAAYQDFLEIKKNFAEGSLDAAGGQKNAVSKLTKCRDILNANGQRVKAREIDRFLNSTGIAKTDENLKSQYLFYKRAFMILLPITIGLALMNAYHIVLQYRAKEVPAVRAVKNSAEKEKKSSRDETLKKEASVEKAISVEPEN
;
A
#
# COMPACT_ATOMS: atom_id res chain seq x y z
N MET A 1 36.29 50.13 22.52
CA MET A 1 35.86 50.98 21.36
C MET A 1 36.19 50.32 20.01
N LYS A 2 37.43 49.90 19.75
CA LYS A 2 37.85 49.22 18.50
C LYS A 2 37.05 47.96 18.16
N GLU A 3 36.76 47.12 19.15
CA GLU A 3 35.98 45.88 18.94
C GLU A 3 34.53 46.13 18.44
N LYS A 4 33.92 47.27 18.82
CA LYS A 4 32.62 47.69 18.28
C LYS A 4 32.74 48.09 16.80
N ILE A 5 33.85 48.74 16.42
CA ILE A 5 34.15 49.13 15.03
C ILE A 5 34.33 47.87 14.18
N TYR A 6 35.10 46.89 14.65
CA TYR A 6 35.31 45.62 13.95
C TYR A 6 34.01 44.85 13.75
N ARG A 7 33.17 44.73 14.80
CA ARG A 7 31.85 44.09 14.70
C ARG A 7 30.91 44.83 13.74
N ASN A 8 30.95 46.15 13.70
CA ASN A 8 30.13 46.94 12.79
C ASN A 8 30.57 46.76 11.34
N LEU A 9 31.88 46.80 11.07
CA LEU A 9 32.44 46.55 9.74
C LEU A 9 32.09 45.12 9.28
N ASP A 10 32.29 44.12 10.12
CA ASP A 10 32.00 42.72 9.79
C ASP A 10 30.53 42.54 9.35
N LYS A 11 29.57 43.13 10.09
CA LYS A 11 28.15 43.15 9.74
C LYS A 11 27.84 43.93 8.47
N GLU A 12 28.52 45.05 8.24
CA GLU A 12 28.31 45.86 7.03
C GLU A 12 28.80 45.13 5.78
N LEU A 13 29.95 44.47 5.86
CA LEU A 13 30.45 43.64 4.77
C LEU A 13 29.52 42.44 4.51
N ASP A 14 28.93 41.83 5.54
CA ASP A 14 27.91 40.78 5.36
C ASP A 14 26.70 41.27 4.58
N LYS A 15 26.19 42.47 4.89
CA LYS A 15 25.08 43.08 4.14
C LYS A 15 25.46 43.30 2.67
N ILE A 16 26.71 43.69 2.41
CA ILE A 16 27.21 43.88 1.03
C ILE A 16 27.26 42.52 0.31
N ILE A 17 27.79 41.47 0.93
CA ILE A 17 27.81 40.10 0.36
C ILE A 17 26.39 39.65 0.00
N LEU A 18 25.46 39.75 0.95
CA LEU A 18 24.05 39.38 0.75
C LEU A 18 23.42 40.12 -0.43
N THR A 19 23.62 41.44 -0.46
CA THR A 19 23.07 42.30 -1.51
C THR A 19 23.66 41.92 -2.87
N GLU A 20 24.97 41.74 -2.94
CA GLU A 20 25.65 41.46 -4.20
C GLU A 20 25.26 40.08 -4.75
N ILE A 21 25.27 39.03 -3.92
CA ILE A 21 24.81 37.70 -4.34
C ILE A 21 23.36 37.76 -4.83
N THR A 22 22.47 38.40 -4.06
CA THR A 22 21.05 38.54 -4.44
C THR A 22 20.91 39.25 -5.79
N VAL A 23 21.67 40.31 -6.03
CA VAL A 23 21.61 41.08 -7.28
C VAL A 23 22.14 40.26 -8.46
N ARG A 24 23.21 39.48 -8.29
CA ARG A 24 23.83 38.66 -9.35
C ARG A 24 22.93 37.57 -9.91
N PHE A 25 22.11 36.98 -9.06
CA PHE A 25 21.26 35.84 -9.42
C PHE A 25 19.78 36.21 -9.52
N ARG A 26 19.47 37.49 -9.77
CA ARG A 26 18.13 37.91 -10.20
C ARG A 26 17.97 37.75 -11.71
N GLU A 27 16.78 37.32 -12.13
CA GLU A 27 16.42 36.97 -13.51
C GLU A 27 16.69 38.06 -14.58
N LYS A 28 16.80 39.34 -14.19
CA LYS A 28 17.07 40.45 -15.12
C LYS A 28 18.06 41.45 -14.55
N GLN A 29 19.35 41.21 -14.78
CA GLN A 29 20.34 42.27 -14.68
C GLN A 29 20.40 43.08 -15.97
N LYS A 30 20.08 44.38 -15.89
CA LYS A 30 20.45 45.31 -16.96
C LYS A 30 21.96 45.56 -16.89
N LYS A 31 22.73 44.95 -17.80
CA LYS A 31 24.15 45.30 -17.96
C LYS A 31 24.25 46.78 -18.35
N LEU A 32 25.17 47.49 -17.71
CA LEU A 32 25.51 48.85 -18.09
C LEU A 32 26.27 48.83 -19.41
N SER A 33 26.14 49.89 -20.21
CA SER A 33 26.99 50.09 -21.39
C SER A 33 28.46 50.22 -20.98
N VAL A 34 29.36 49.72 -21.82
CA VAL A 34 30.82 49.71 -21.60
C VAL A 34 31.38 51.09 -21.27
N TRP A 35 30.96 52.12 -22.01
CA TRP A 35 31.35 53.51 -21.77
C TRP A 35 31.04 53.96 -20.35
N LYS A 36 29.80 53.77 -19.89
CA LYS A 36 29.40 54.07 -18.49
C LYS A 36 30.21 53.27 -17.48
N VAL A 37 30.49 51.99 -17.74
CA VAL A 37 31.33 51.18 -16.84
C VAL A 37 32.74 51.74 -16.77
N ASN A 38 33.32 52.11 -17.90
CA ASN A 38 34.66 52.69 -17.99
C ASN A 38 34.76 54.03 -17.26
N ASP A 39 33.73 54.86 -17.28
CA ASP A 39 33.66 56.11 -16.53
C ASP A 39 33.55 55.86 -15.02
N ILE A 40 32.72 54.89 -14.61
CA ILE A 40 32.58 54.48 -13.21
C ILE A 40 33.90 53.93 -12.67
N LEU A 41 34.60 53.10 -13.46
CA LEU A 41 35.90 52.54 -13.06
C LEU A 41 36.96 53.64 -12.91
N GLU A 42 37.01 54.62 -13.81
CA GLU A 42 37.97 55.72 -13.71
C GLU A 42 37.69 56.61 -12.49
N LYS A 43 36.41 56.90 -12.23
CA LYS A 43 36.00 57.63 -11.03
C LYS A 43 36.39 56.89 -9.75
N LYS A 44 36.13 55.58 -9.68
CA LYS A 44 36.54 54.73 -8.55
C LYS A 44 38.05 54.68 -8.39
N ASN A 45 38.82 54.52 -9.47
CA ASN A 45 40.30 54.57 -9.44
C ASN A 45 40.80 55.87 -8.80
N SER A 46 40.25 57.00 -9.24
CA SER A 46 40.60 58.33 -8.73
C SER A 46 40.22 58.51 -7.26
N GLU A 47 39.07 57.95 -6.86
CA GLU A 47 38.58 57.99 -5.49
C GLU A 47 39.46 57.18 -4.55
N VAL A 48 39.90 55.98 -4.93
CA VAL A 48 40.83 55.18 -4.10
C VAL A 48 42.14 55.92 -3.86
N VAL A 49 42.71 56.55 -4.90
CA VAL A 49 43.94 57.35 -4.76
C VAL A 49 43.73 58.51 -3.79
N LYS A 50 42.62 59.24 -3.89
CA LYS A 50 42.29 60.34 -2.96
C LYS A 50 42.13 59.86 -1.53
N LEU A 51 41.43 58.75 -1.33
CA LEU A 51 41.25 58.15 0.00
C LEU A 51 42.59 57.72 0.61
N HIS A 52 43.51 57.23 -0.22
CA HIS A 52 44.84 56.84 0.22
C HIS A 52 45.68 58.06 0.63
N GLN A 53 45.70 59.11 -0.19
CA GLN A 53 46.41 60.37 0.09
C GLN A 53 45.89 61.08 1.35
N GLN A 54 44.61 60.92 1.67
CA GLN A 54 43.97 61.52 2.85
C GLN A 54 44.03 60.61 4.09
N SER A 55 44.64 59.43 4.02
CA SER A 55 44.64 58.43 5.11
C SER A 55 43.23 58.01 5.58
N ARG A 56 42.26 57.94 4.65
CA ARG A 56 40.85 57.62 4.95
C ARG A 56 40.42 56.22 4.55
N ILE A 57 41.36 55.33 4.21
CA ILE A 57 41.09 53.95 3.77
C ILE A 57 40.27 53.17 4.81
N SER A 58 40.66 53.22 6.09
CA SER A 58 39.99 52.47 7.16
C SER A 58 38.49 52.81 7.28
N SER A 59 38.14 54.09 7.16
CA SER A 59 36.76 54.57 7.21
C SER A 59 35.93 54.26 5.95
N ASN A 60 36.57 53.83 4.85
CA ASN A 60 35.92 53.59 3.56
C ASN A 60 36.03 52.13 3.09
N LEU A 61 36.46 51.21 3.96
CA LEU A 61 36.53 49.77 3.67
C LEU A 61 35.26 49.17 3.05
N PRO A 62 34.02 49.51 3.50
CA PRO A 62 32.81 49.02 2.86
C PRO A 62 32.67 49.42 1.40
N ALA A 63 33.03 50.65 1.04
CA ALA A 63 32.97 51.14 -0.33
C ALA A 63 34.02 50.46 -1.23
N LEU A 64 35.23 50.26 -0.70
CA LEU A 64 36.29 49.51 -1.38
C LEU A 64 35.88 48.04 -1.58
N PHE A 65 35.29 47.41 -0.57
CA PHE A 65 34.80 46.03 -0.65
C PHE A 65 33.70 45.89 -1.71
N ARG A 66 32.72 46.79 -1.71
CA ARG A 66 31.68 46.81 -2.75
C ARG A 66 32.27 47.00 -4.14
N GLY A 67 33.18 47.97 -4.30
CA GLY A 67 33.88 48.19 -5.57
C GLY A 67 34.65 46.97 -6.05
N TYR A 68 35.31 46.27 -5.14
CA TYR A 68 36.00 45.00 -5.41
C TYR A 68 35.03 43.94 -5.92
N LEU A 69 33.88 43.75 -5.27
CA LEU A 69 32.91 42.77 -5.71
C LEU A 69 32.34 43.13 -7.08
N GLU A 70 31.94 44.38 -7.31
CA GLU A 70 31.30 44.84 -8.56
C GLU A 70 32.10 44.53 -9.84
N ILE A 71 33.44 44.43 -9.73
CA ILE A 71 34.36 44.12 -10.85
C ILE A 71 34.70 42.63 -10.99
N LYS A 72 34.15 41.75 -10.14
CA LYS A 72 34.32 40.29 -10.22
C LYS A 72 33.22 39.63 -11.03
N SER A 73 33.44 38.37 -11.42
CA SER A 73 32.54 37.59 -12.29
C SER A 73 31.07 37.71 -11.88
N GLY A 74 30.22 38.12 -12.83
CA GLY A 74 28.78 38.34 -12.60
C GLY A 74 28.43 39.66 -11.91
N GLY A 75 29.40 40.47 -11.50
CA GLY A 75 29.19 41.80 -10.94
C GLY A 75 28.76 42.81 -12.02
N ARG A 76 28.11 43.90 -11.59
CA ARG A 76 27.53 44.92 -12.49
C ARG A 76 28.54 45.69 -13.36
N LEU A 77 29.84 45.66 -13.00
CA LEU A 77 30.92 46.29 -13.74
C LEU A 77 31.82 45.26 -14.45
N PHE A 78 31.41 43.99 -14.45
CA PHE A 78 32.18 42.89 -15.03
C PHE A 78 31.74 42.59 -16.46
N PHE A 79 32.72 42.43 -17.35
CA PHE A 79 32.54 41.88 -18.68
C PHE A 79 33.43 40.64 -18.87
N GLY A 80 32.87 39.62 -19.49
CA GLY A 80 33.61 38.48 -20.02
C GLY A 80 34.31 38.83 -21.33
N LYS A 81 35.25 37.98 -21.77
CA LYS A 81 35.93 38.13 -23.06
C LYS A 81 34.98 38.12 -24.25
N GLU A 82 33.85 37.42 -24.11
CA GLU A 82 32.85 37.26 -25.16
C GLU A 82 31.82 38.39 -25.18
N ASP A 83 31.81 39.27 -24.17
CA ASP A 83 30.85 40.36 -24.08
C ASP A 83 31.23 41.56 -24.97
N LEU A 84 32.51 41.68 -25.35
CA LEU A 84 33.11 42.89 -25.91
C LEU A 84 34.02 42.58 -27.09
N ASP A 85 34.23 43.56 -27.97
CA ASP A 85 35.33 43.49 -28.91
C ASP A 85 36.68 43.54 -28.20
N LYS A 86 37.76 43.13 -28.88
CA LYS A 86 39.10 43.05 -28.29
C LYS A 86 39.58 44.39 -27.72
N LYS A 87 39.32 45.49 -28.43
CA LYS A 87 39.83 46.83 -28.05
C LYS A 87 39.08 47.37 -26.84
N GLU A 88 37.77 47.22 -26.81
CA GLU A 88 36.91 47.58 -25.68
C GLU A 88 37.22 46.72 -24.45
N PHE A 89 37.43 45.42 -24.65
CA PHE A 89 37.84 44.50 -23.58
C PHE A 89 39.17 44.91 -22.97
N ASP A 90 40.20 45.17 -23.78
CA ASP A 90 41.53 45.55 -23.29
C ASP A 90 41.48 46.87 -22.50
N LEU A 91 40.69 47.86 -22.96
CA LEU A 91 40.49 49.13 -22.26
C LEU A 91 39.79 48.93 -20.92
N TRP A 92 38.69 48.19 -20.90
CA TRP A 92 37.96 47.87 -19.68
C TRP A 92 38.84 47.08 -18.69
N PHE A 93 39.55 46.06 -19.19
CA PHE A 93 40.42 45.20 -18.41
C PHE A 93 41.56 45.98 -17.75
N GLY A 94 42.17 46.93 -18.46
CA GLY A 94 43.18 47.83 -17.92
C GLY A 94 42.66 48.65 -16.74
N LYS A 95 41.49 49.30 -16.91
CA LYS A 95 40.85 50.10 -15.86
C LYS A 95 40.41 49.28 -14.65
N LYS A 96 39.82 48.10 -14.90
CA LYS A 96 39.42 47.13 -13.88
C LYS A 96 40.63 46.62 -13.09
N SER A 97 41.73 46.29 -13.78
CA SER A 97 42.95 45.77 -13.15
C SER A 97 43.63 46.83 -12.30
N ARG A 98 43.67 48.08 -12.77
CA ARG A 98 44.13 49.22 -11.97
C ARG A 98 43.34 49.35 -10.66
N LEU A 99 42.02 49.24 -10.70
CA LEU A 99 41.19 49.33 -9.50
C LEU A 99 41.50 48.21 -8.50
N GLU A 100 41.64 46.98 -8.99
CA GLU A 100 42.00 45.84 -8.15
C GLU A 100 43.37 46.01 -7.48
N VAL A 101 44.38 46.49 -8.22
CA VAL A 101 45.71 46.79 -7.68
C VAL A 101 45.63 47.89 -6.62
N LEU A 102 44.92 48.98 -6.89
CA LEU A 102 44.77 50.09 -5.95
C LEU A 102 44.06 49.68 -4.65
N ILE A 103 43.03 48.83 -4.73
CA ILE A 103 42.35 48.30 -3.55
C ILE A 103 43.31 47.44 -2.73
N ASN A 104 44.03 46.50 -3.36
CA ASN A 104 44.97 45.63 -2.66
C ASN A 104 46.12 46.44 -2.01
N ALA A 105 46.67 47.42 -2.73
CA ALA A 105 47.68 48.33 -2.19
C ALA A 105 47.16 49.10 -0.96
N SER A 106 45.93 49.62 -1.06
CA SER A 106 45.28 50.33 0.05
C SER A 106 45.09 49.44 1.28
N LEU A 107 44.73 48.17 1.09
CA LEU A 107 44.59 47.20 2.19
C LEU A 107 45.93 46.86 2.84
N ASN A 108 46.99 46.74 2.05
CA ASN A 108 48.33 46.44 2.56
C ASN A 108 48.95 47.64 3.29
N ALA A 109 48.55 48.86 2.94
CA ALA A 109 48.95 50.08 3.62
C ALA A 109 48.15 50.38 4.91
N LEU A 110 47.19 49.53 5.31
CA LEU A 110 46.49 49.67 6.58
C LEU A 110 47.38 49.20 7.75
N ASP A 111 47.57 50.07 8.73
CA ASP A 111 48.25 49.73 9.98
C ASP A 111 47.46 48.75 10.85
N ASP A 112 46.12 48.80 10.77
CA ASP A 112 45.24 47.92 11.54
C ASP A 112 45.06 46.56 10.84
N GLU A 113 45.80 45.57 11.35
CA GLU A 113 45.79 44.21 10.84
C GLU A 113 44.42 43.52 10.93
N GLU A 114 43.62 43.81 11.96
CA GLU A 114 42.32 43.17 12.13
C GLU A 114 41.32 43.65 11.07
N LEU A 115 41.35 44.95 10.71
CA LEU A 115 40.53 45.47 9.61
C LEU A 115 40.86 44.78 8.28
N ARG A 116 42.16 44.55 8.01
CA ARG A 116 42.63 43.84 6.84
C ARG A 116 42.18 42.38 6.85
N ASN A 117 42.28 41.71 8.00
CA ASN A 117 41.84 40.32 8.18
C ASN A 117 40.33 40.15 7.98
N ILE A 118 39.52 41.08 8.50
CA ILE A 118 38.07 41.11 8.27
C ILE A 118 37.77 41.19 6.76
N PHE A 119 38.44 42.09 6.03
CA PHE A 119 38.24 42.26 4.59
C PHE A 119 38.56 40.97 3.82
N TYR A 120 39.74 40.38 4.03
CA TYR A 120 40.15 39.16 3.33
C TYR A 120 39.27 37.96 3.70
N ARG A 121 38.89 37.82 4.97
CA ARG A 121 37.95 36.78 5.41
C ARG A 121 36.59 36.90 4.70
N LYS A 122 36.05 38.12 4.60
CA LYS A 122 34.76 38.37 3.91
C LYS A 122 34.87 38.18 2.40
N LYS A 123 36.00 38.53 1.79
CA LYS A 123 36.28 38.22 0.38
C LYS A 123 36.21 36.71 0.13
N LYS A 124 36.88 35.89 0.94
CA LYS A 124 36.82 34.42 0.82
C LYS A 124 35.39 33.89 0.97
N ARG A 125 34.65 34.37 1.98
CA ARG A 125 33.24 34.00 2.17
C ARG A 125 32.36 34.34 0.98
N PHE A 126 32.58 35.50 0.35
CA PHE A 126 31.88 35.87 -0.87
C PHE A 126 32.18 34.89 -2.01
N GLU A 127 33.45 34.55 -2.22
CA GLU A 127 33.86 33.62 -3.28
C GLU A 127 33.23 32.24 -3.08
N ASP A 128 33.26 31.71 -1.86
CA ASP A 128 32.64 30.44 -1.50
C ASP A 128 31.12 30.46 -1.76
N ALA A 129 30.44 31.51 -1.29
CA ALA A 129 29.00 31.67 -1.48
C ALA A 129 28.64 31.88 -2.96
N TYR A 130 29.46 32.60 -3.72
CA TYR A 130 29.23 32.81 -5.15
C TYR A 130 29.33 31.51 -5.96
N GLN A 131 30.26 30.61 -5.61
CA GLN A 131 30.35 29.29 -6.26
C GLN A 131 29.13 28.42 -5.92
N LYS A 132 28.72 28.37 -4.65
CA LYS A 132 27.49 27.67 -4.24
C LYS A 132 26.25 28.25 -4.93
N ALA A 133 26.17 29.57 -5.08
CA ALA A 133 25.08 30.22 -5.80
C ALA A 133 25.01 29.81 -7.29
N LYS A 134 26.17 29.66 -7.95
CA LYS A 134 26.24 29.11 -9.32
C LYS A 134 25.75 27.68 -9.38
N GLU A 135 26.18 26.85 -8.43
CA GLU A 135 25.72 25.47 -8.31
C GLU A 135 24.19 25.42 -8.17
N ILE A 136 23.61 26.22 -7.27
CA ILE A 136 22.15 26.32 -7.07
C ILE A 136 21.45 26.77 -8.36
N THR A 137 22.05 27.67 -9.13
CA THR A 137 21.48 28.11 -10.41
C THR A 137 21.44 26.97 -11.43
N GLY A 138 22.45 26.10 -11.44
CA GLY A 138 22.42 24.86 -12.22
C GLY A 138 21.28 23.95 -11.79
N LEU A 139 21.11 23.74 -10.47
CA LEU A 139 20.02 22.94 -9.91
C LEU A 139 18.63 23.50 -10.24
N ILE A 140 18.48 24.83 -10.26
CA ILE A 140 17.25 25.50 -10.70
C ILE A 140 16.97 25.16 -12.16
N ALA A 141 17.98 25.25 -13.03
CA ALA A 141 17.84 24.91 -14.44
C ALA A 141 17.42 23.44 -14.64
N ASP A 142 18.04 22.51 -13.91
CA ASP A 142 17.70 21.09 -13.94
C ASP A 142 16.24 20.86 -13.52
N ALA A 143 15.79 21.50 -12.42
CA ALA A 143 14.40 21.41 -11.96
C ALA A 143 13.41 21.98 -12.99
N LEU A 144 13.73 23.12 -13.61
CA LEU A 144 12.91 23.72 -14.67
C LEU A 144 12.88 22.87 -15.94
N GLU A 145 13.97 22.18 -16.28
CA GLU A 145 14.00 21.23 -17.40
C GLU A 145 13.11 20.02 -17.12
N ILE A 146 13.18 19.45 -15.92
CA ILE A 146 12.26 18.39 -15.46
C ILE A 146 10.81 18.86 -15.56
N GLN A 147 10.51 20.08 -15.09
CA GLN A 147 9.19 20.67 -15.21
C GLN A 147 8.75 20.74 -16.68
N LYS A 148 9.61 21.27 -17.57
CA LYS A 148 9.31 21.39 -19.00
C LYS A 148 9.01 20.03 -19.64
N ILE A 149 9.80 18.99 -19.33
CA ILE A 149 9.56 17.63 -19.81
C ILE A 149 8.22 17.10 -19.27
N ALA A 150 7.88 17.42 -18.03
CA ALA A 150 6.63 17.02 -17.39
C ALA A 150 5.40 17.77 -17.93
N ASP A 151 5.54 19.02 -18.33
CA ASP A 151 4.45 19.85 -18.86
C ASP A 151 4.09 19.51 -20.31
N ILE A 152 4.92 18.75 -21.03
CA ILE A 152 4.59 18.25 -22.38
C ILE A 152 3.31 17.40 -22.28
N PRO A 153 2.21 17.81 -22.96
CA PRO A 153 0.93 17.12 -22.88
C PRO A 153 1.08 15.67 -23.30
N ASP A 154 0.63 14.75 -22.44
CA ASP A 154 0.67 13.33 -22.76
C ASP A 154 -0.63 12.89 -23.42
N SER A 155 -0.53 12.47 -24.69
CA SER A 155 -1.63 11.88 -25.44
C SER A 155 -1.80 10.38 -25.15
N ARG A 156 -0.89 9.78 -24.38
CA ARG A 156 -0.92 8.34 -24.05
C ARG A 156 -1.89 8.09 -22.89
N ILE A 157 -3.08 7.59 -23.22
CA ILE A 157 -3.97 6.98 -22.22
C ILE A 157 -3.52 5.53 -22.06
N PRO A 158 -3.25 5.05 -20.82
CA PRO A 158 -2.88 3.65 -20.60
C PRO A 158 -4.00 2.74 -21.08
N LYS A 159 -3.67 1.77 -21.94
CA LYS A 159 -4.64 0.80 -22.49
C LYS A 159 -4.72 -0.46 -21.64
N ASP A 160 -3.64 -0.79 -20.96
CA ASP A 160 -3.47 -1.97 -20.13
C ASP A 160 -2.56 -1.65 -18.94
N GLU A 161 -2.44 -2.61 -18.02
CA GLU A 161 -1.63 -2.45 -16.81
C GLU A 161 -0.12 -2.36 -17.11
N GLU A 162 0.36 -3.17 -18.06
CA GLU A 162 1.78 -3.24 -18.40
C GLU A 162 2.29 -1.93 -18.99
N SER A 163 1.52 -1.31 -19.89
CA SER A 163 1.78 0.00 -20.45
C SER A 163 1.72 1.11 -19.39
N ALA A 164 0.79 1.02 -18.43
CA ALA A 164 0.71 1.97 -17.32
C ALA A 164 1.94 1.89 -16.41
N ILE A 165 2.40 0.67 -16.08
CA ILE A 165 3.58 0.43 -15.27
C ILE A 165 4.85 0.86 -16.01
N ALA A 166 4.99 0.50 -17.29
CA ALA A 166 6.13 0.88 -18.12
C ALA A 166 6.26 2.41 -18.19
N TYR A 167 5.15 3.11 -18.41
CA TYR A 167 5.12 4.57 -18.42
C TYR A 167 5.52 5.18 -17.07
N LEU A 168 5.06 4.61 -15.95
CA LEU A 168 5.47 5.09 -14.64
C LEU A 168 6.97 4.87 -14.36
N LYS A 169 7.54 3.78 -14.88
CA LYS A 169 8.99 3.53 -14.85
C LYS A 169 9.78 4.51 -15.72
N GLU A 170 9.25 4.93 -16.86
CA GLU A 170 9.87 6.00 -17.69
C GLU A 170 10.01 7.33 -16.92
N LEU A 171 9.16 7.58 -15.92
CA LEU A 171 9.22 8.77 -15.08
C LEU A 171 10.18 8.64 -13.88
N GLU A 172 10.64 7.43 -13.52
CA GLU A 172 11.55 7.21 -12.38
C GLU A 172 12.86 7.99 -12.48
N PRO A 173 13.57 8.06 -13.63
CA PRO A 173 14.81 8.82 -13.73
C PRO A 173 14.62 10.31 -13.44
N LEU A 174 13.51 10.90 -13.90
CA LEU A 174 13.18 12.31 -13.64
C LEU A 174 12.92 12.55 -12.15
N LYS A 175 12.24 11.61 -11.49
CA LYS A 175 11.98 11.69 -10.04
C LYS A 175 13.25 11.52 -9.22
N ALA A 176 14.08 10.54 -9.56
CA ALA A 176 15.37 10.34 -8.91
C ALA A 176 16.28 11.59 -9.05
N SER A 177 16.28 12.22 -10.24
CA SER A 177 17.00 13.48 -10.44
C SER A 177 16.43 14.60 -9.57
N LEU A 178 15.11 14.73 -9.49
CA LEU A 178 14.47 15.75 -8.66
C LEU A 178 14.76 15.53 -7.17
N GLN A 179 14.76 14.29 -6.68
CA GLN A 179 15.11 13.92 -5.30
C GLN A 179 16.58 14.23 -4.99
N LYS A 180 17.49 14.03 -5.95
CA LYS A 180 18.89 14.43 -5.79
C LYS A 180 19.00 15.95 -5.64
N THR A 181 18.26 16.71 -6.46
CA THR A 181 18.19 18.17 -6.36
C THR A 181 17.61 18.63 -5.02
N GLU A 182 16.55 17.98 -4.53
CA GLU A 182 15.94 18.26 -3.23
C GLU A 182 16.88 17.93 -2.06
N SER A 183 17.60 16.82 -2.13
CA SER A 183 18.60 16.44 -1.13
C SER A 183 19.71 17.49 -1.05
N ARG A 184 20.18 17.96 -2.20
CA ARG A 184 21.18 19.02 -2.27
C ARG A 184 20.66 20.37 -1.77
N TYR A 185 19.39 20.68 -2.02
CA TYR A 185 18.72 21.84 -1.42
C TYR A 185 18.75 21.79 0.12
N ILE A 186 18.45 20.63 0.71
CA ILE A 186 18.45 20.44 2.18
C ILE A 186 19.85 20.69 2.76
N GLU A 187 20.91 20.19 2.12
CA GLU A 187 22.30 20.41 2.55
C GLU A 187 22.70 21.89 2.54
N LEU A 188 22.10 22.70 1.65
CA LEU A 188 22.43 24.11 1.46
C LEU A 188 21.56 25.07 2.28
N LEU A 189 20.50 24.57 2.95
CA LEU A 189 19.59 25.39 3.75
C LEU A 189 20.26 26.21 4.85
N SER A 190 21.39 25.74 5.39
CA SER A 190 22.13 26.42 6.44
C SER A 190 22.98 27.61 5.94
N GLU A 191 23.07 27.83 4.63
CA GLU A 191 23.95 28.86 4.06
C GLU A 191 23.32 30.28 4.19
N PRO A 192 23.91 31.17 5.01
CA PRO A 192 23.26 32.44 5.36
C PRO A 192 23.20 33.43 4.19
N TYR A 193 24.09 33.31 3.21
CA TYR A 193 24.19 34.24 2.09
C TYR A 193 23.32 33.87 0.87
N LEU A 194 22.63 32.73 0.91
CA LEU A 194 21.99 32.12 -0.25
C LEU A 194 20.47 32.07 -0.16
N SER A 195 19.87 32.63 0.89
CA SER A 195 18.44 32.51 1.21
C SER A 195 17.50 32.80 0.04
N GLU A 196 17.75 33.87 -0.71
CA GLU A 196 16.89 34.26 -1.84
C GLU A 196 17.00 33.30 -3.04
N ILE A 197 18.20 32.79 -3.33
CA ILE A 197 18.41 31.84 -4.43
C ILE A 197 17.88 30.46 -4.04
N LEU A 198 18.05 30.07 -2.77
CA LEU A 198 17.45 28.85 -2.22
C LEU A 198 15.92 28.90 -2.29
N ARG A 199 15.30 30.07 -2.06
CA ARG A 199 13.86 30.28 -2.26
C ARG A 199 13.43 30.05 -3.72
N GLN A 200 14.24 30.48 -4.69
CA GLN A 200 13.98 30.21 -6.11
C GLN A 200 14.10 28.71 -6.43
N LEU A 201 15.13 28.03 -5.90
CA LEU A 201 15.29 26.58 -6.04
C LEU A 201 14.11 25.82 -5.42
N GLN A 202 13.67 26.20 -4.23
CA GLN A 202 12.51 25.59 -3.58
C GLN A 202 11.25 25.72 -4.45
N ASN A 203 11.02 26.89 -5.04
CA ASN A 203 9.90 27.12 -5.95
C ASN A 203 10.02 26.25 -7.22
N ALA A 204 11.21 26.17 -7.82
CA ALA A 204 11.45 25.34 -9.00
C ALA A 204 11.22 23.84 -8.71
N ILE A 205 11.74 23.33 -7.57
CA ILE A 205 11.51 21.96 -7.11
C ILE A 205 10.01 21.71 -6.94
N HIS A 206 9.29 22.62 -6.28
CA HIS A 206 7.86 22.48 -6.06
C HIS A 206 7.06 22.42 -7.38
N LEU A 207 7.37 23.29 -8.34
CA LEU A 207 6.73 23.31 -9.65
C LEU A 207 7.03 22.04 -10.46
N ALA A 208 8.29 21.59 -10.45
CA ALA A 208 8.70 20.35 -11.10
C ALA A 208 7.99 19.12 -10.49
N ALA A 209 7.94 19.03 -9.17
CA ALA A 209 7.26 17.95 -8.45
C ALA A 209 5.75 17.91 -8.78
N LYS A 210 5.09 19.07 -8.79
CA LYS A 210 3.67 19.19 -9.14
C LYS A 210 3.41 18.72 -10.58
N SER A 211 4.26 19.13 -11.52
CA SER A 211 4.10 18.81 -12.94
C SER A 211 4.36 17.31 -13.21
N LEU A 212 5.40 16.74 -12.60
CA LEU A 212 5.66 15.29 -12.66
C LEU A 212 4.52 14.46 -12.06
N SER A 213 3.98 14.90 -10.92
CA SER A 213 2.83 14.24 -10.29
C SER A 213 1.60 14.27 -11.19
N ALA A 214 1.33 15.41 -11.83
CA ALA A 214 0.24 15.55 -12.79
C ALA A 214 0.43 14.63 -14.01
N LYS A 215 1.66 14.54 -14.55
CA LYS A 215 2.00 13.69 -15.70
C LYS A 215 1.75 12.20 -15.42
N GLY A 216 2.18 11.72 -14.26
CA GLY A 216 1.98 10.32 -13.85
C GLY A 216 0.58 9.98 -13.34
N LYS A 217 -0.29 10.97 -13.11
CA LYS A 217 -1.54 10.81 -12.34
C LYS A 217 -2.46 9.75 -12.93
N LYS A 218 -2.76 9.81 -14.23
CA LYS A 218 -3.71 8.89 -14.88
C LYS A 218 -3.23 7.44 -14.84
N SER A 219 -1.96 7.20 -15.16
CA SER A 219 -1.35 5.86 -15.11
C SER A 219 -1.32 5.32 -13.68
N SER A 220 -0.98 6.18 -12.72
CA SER A 220 -0.98 5.85 -11.29
C SER A 220 -2.38 5.50 -10.77
N GLU A 221 -3.41 6.27 -11.16
CA GLU A 221 -4.83 5.96 -10.86
C GLU A 221 -5.27 4.63 -11.47
N PHE A 222 -4.90 4.38 -12.73
CA PHE A 222 -5.24 3.13 -13.41
C PHE A 222 -4.61 1.92 -12.72
N VAL A 223 -3.30 1.95 -12.43
CA VAL A 223 -2.63 0.87 -11.71
C VAL A 223 -3.25 0.68 -10.32
N PHE A 224 -3.53 1.77 -9.61
CA PHE A 224 -4.12 1.69 -8.28
C PHE A 224 -5.54 1.07 -8.27
N TYR A 225 -6.31 1.31 -9.34
CA TYR A 225 -7.60 0.64 -9.55
C TYR A 225 -7.42 -0.89 -9.67
N GLN A 226 -6.40 -1.35 -10.41
CA GLN A 226 -6.09 -2.78 -10.51
C GLN A 226 -5.69 -3.38 -9.16
N VAL A 227 -4.86 -2.66 -8.40
CA VAL A 227 -4.48 -3.06 -7.04
C VAL A 227 -5.71 -3.22 -6.13
N SER A 228 -6.63 -2.25 -6.19
CA SER A 228 -7.87 -2.28 -5.43
C SER A 228 -8.78 -3.46 -5.84
N ALA A 229 -8.83 -3.77 -7.13
CA ALA A 229 -9.57 -4.93 -7.63
C ALA A 229 -8.94 -6.27 -7.18
N LEU A 230 -7.61 -6.35 -7.15
CA LEU A 230 -6.87 -7.50 -6.64
C LEU A 230 -7.10 -7.69 -5.14
N PHE A 231 -7.05 -6.61 -4.35
CA PHE A 231 -7.34 -6.67 -2.92
C PHE A 231 -8.79 -7.11 -2.65
N LYS A 232 -9.77 -6.62 -3.41
CA LYS A 232 -11.18 -7.06 -3.29
C LYS A 232 -11.33 -8.56 -3.59
N ARG A 233 -10.60 -9.08 -4.57
CA ARG A 233 -10.56 -10.53 -4.86
C ARG A 233 -9.95 -11.30 -3.68
N ALA A 234 -8.81 -10.85 -3.17
CA ALA A 234 -8.14 -11.48 -2.02
C ALA A 234 -8.99 -11.51 -0.75
N LYS A 235 -9.76 -10.45 -0.50
CA LYS A 235 -10.70 -10.41 0.62
C LYS A 235 -11.84 -11.41 0.47
N LYS A 236 -12.27 -11.71 -0.75
CA LYS A 236 -13.34 -12.68 -1.04
C LYS A 236 -12.84 -14.13 -1.02
N SER A 237 -11.66 -14.39 -1.57
CA SER A 237 -11.07 -15.75 -1.60
C SER A 237 -10.41 -16.13 -0.28
N GLY A 238 -10.04 -15.20 0.60
CA GLY A 238 -9.35 -15.53 1.87
C GLY A 238 -10.18 -16.26 2.95
N THR A 239 -11.26 -16.97 2.60
CA THR A 239 -12.18 -17.61 3.55
C THR A 239 -12.07 -19.13 3.64
N HIS A 240 -11.65 -19.83 2.57
CA HIS A 240 -11.51 -21.28 2.57
C HIS A 240 -10.05 -21.74 2.57
N LEU A 241 -9.79 -22.95 3.09
CA LEU A 241 -8.45 -23.54 3.16
C LEU A 241 -7.82 -23.78 1.77
N ALA A 242 -8.66 -24.06 0.76
CA ALA A 242 -8.22 -24.25 -0.62
C ALA A 242 -7.63 -22.97 -1.25
N ASP A 243 -7.96 -21.80 -0.70
CA ASP A 243 -7.59 -20.50 -1.25
C ASP A 243 -6.28 -19.95 -0.65
N LEU A 244 -5.56 -20.76 0.15
CA LEU A 244 -4.33 -20.34 0.82
C LEU A 244 -3.23 -19.95 -0.19
N GLU A 245 -3.02 -20.77 -1.21
CA GLU A 245 -2.02 -20.53 -2.26
C GLU A 245 -2.37 -19.28 -3.08
N ASP A 246 -3.62 -19.13 -3.49
CA ASP A 246 -4.11 -17.93 -4.17
C ASP A 246 -3.95 -16.66 -3.32
N SER A 247 -4.21 -16.75 -2.01
CA SER A 247 -4.01 -15.62 -1.09
C SER A 247 -2.55 -15.23 -0.96
N MET A 248 -1.62 -16.21 -0.96
CA MET A 248 -0.18 -15.95 -0.98
C MET A 248 0.26 -15.29 -2.28
N ASN A 249 -0.19 -15.80 -3.44
CA ASN A 249 0.10 -15.22 -4.75
C ASN A 249 -0.41 -13.76 -4.87
N GLN A 250 -1.59 -13.49 -4.32
CA GLN A 250 -2.16 -12.13 -4.28
C GLN A 250 -1.37 -11.21 -3.34
N LYS A 251 -0.90 -11.70 -2.18
CA LYS A 251 0.01 -10.94 -1.31
C LYS A 251 1.28 -10.55 -2.06
N GLU A 252 1.92 -11.48 -2.76
CA GLU A 252 3.12 -11.19 -3.54
C GLU A 252 2.87 -10.15 -4.63
N ALA A 253 1.72 -10.22 -5.31
CA ALA A 253 1.31 -9.19 -6.27
C ALA A 253 1.16 -7.81 -5.61
N LEU A 254 0.50 -7.72 -4.44
CA LEU A 254 0.39 -6.47 -3.68
C LEU A 254 1.77 -5.92 -3.27
N VAL A 255 2.71 -6.78 -2.89
CA VAL A 255 4.09 -6.37 -2.58
C VAL A 255 4.79 -5.79 -3.81
N ARG A 256 4.62 -6.38 -5.01
CA ARG A 256 5.17 -5.81 -6.24
C ARG A 256 4.63 -4.41 -6.52
N TYR A 257 3.32 -4.19 -6.34
CA TYR A 257 2.77 -2.84 -6.48
C TYR A 257 3.24 -1.90 -5.37
N TYR A 258 3.40 -2.37 -4.14
CA TYR A 258 3.97 -1.56 -3.07
C TYR A 258 5.35 -1.02 -3.46
N THR A 259 6.23 -1.87 -3.99
CA THR A 259 7.56 -1.45 -4.48
C THR A 259 7.46 -0.47 -5.65
N LEU A 260 6.51 -0.66 -6.56
CA LEU A 260 6.27 0.28 -7.66
C LEU A 260 5.81 1.66 -7.16
N PHE A 261 4.86 1.73 -6.23
CA PHE A 261 4.39 3.02 -5.71
C PHE A 261 5.43 3.68 -4.80
N ASP A 262 6.32 2.90 -4.19
CA ASP A 262 7.50 3.39 -3.47
C ASP A 262 8.51 4.03 -4.43
N SER A 263 8.86 3.38 -5.54
CA SER A 263 9.78 3.94 -6.53
C SER A 263 9.22 5.18 -7.23
N ILE A 264 7.90 5.25 -7.41
CA ILE A 264 7.18 6.41 -7.96
C ILE A 264 7.05 7.54 -6.91
N GLY A 265 7.33 7.28 -5.62
CA GLY A 265 7.22 8.26 -4.55
C GLY A 265 5.79 8.66 -4.19
N ASP A 266 4.81 7.79 -4.46
CA ASP A 266 3.41 8.03 -4.09
C ASP A 266 3.12 7.46 -2.69
N GLU A 267 3.53 8.22 -1.67
CA GLU A 267 3.40 7.82 -0.27
C GLU A 267 1.95 7.56 0.17
N SER A 268 0.98 8.23 -0.44
CA SER A 268 -0.44 8.03 -0.10
C SER A 268 -0.89 6.62 -0.52
N ARG A 269 -0.69 6.27 -1.79
CA ARG A 269 -1.09 4.96 -2.32
C ARG A 269 -0.26 3.85 -1.72
N LYS A 270 1.06 4.06 -1.53
CA LYS A 270 1.95 3.12 -0.85
C LYS A 270 1.43 2.73 0.54
N LYS A 271 1.02 3.71 1.37
CA LYS A 271 0.44 3.45 2.70
C LYS A 271 -0.86 2.64 2.62
N GLU A 272 -1.71 2.94 1.64
CA GLU A 272 -2.96 2.22 1.44
C GLU A 272 -2.70 0.76 1.03
N ILE A 273 -1.76 0.51 0.11
CA ILE A 273 -1.34 -0.84 -0.28
C ILE A 273 -0.73 -1.60 0.91
N ALA A 274 0.05 -0.93 1.77
CA ALA A 274 0.57 -1.54 2.98
C ALA A 274 -0.55 -2.05 3.91
N SER A 275 -1.65 -1.30 4.00
CA SER A 275 -2.84 -1.72 4.76
C SER A 275 -3.54 -2.94 4.12
N PHE A 276 -3.57 -3.00 2.78
CA PHE A 276 -4.09 -4.15 2.05
C PHE A 276 -3.24 -5.40 2.31
N ILE A 277 -1.91 -5.28 2.22
CA ILE A 277 -0.96 -6.36 2.52
C ILE A 277 -1.19 -6.88 3.95
N SER A 278 -1.23 -6.00 4.95
CA SER A 278 -1.45 -6.40 6.34
C SER A 278 -2.79 -7.14 6.54
N THR A 279 -3.83 -6.74 5.83
CA THR A 279 -5.14 -7.41 5.88
C THR A 279 -5.07 -8.82 5.28
N VAL A 280 -4.43 -8.97 4.12
CA VAL A 280 -4.25 -10.27 3.47
C VAL A 280 -3.37 -11.18 4.33
N GLU A 281 -2.30 -10.66 4.93
CA GLU A 281 -1.43 -11.40 5.85
C GLU A 281 -2.18 -11.94 7.07
N LYS A 282 -3.06 -11.14 7.67
CA LYS A 282 -3.92 -11.61 8.78
C LYS A 282 -4.83 -12.76 8.34
N ASN A 283 -5.37 -12.71 7.12
CA ASN A 283 -6.20 -13.79 6.59
C ASN A 283 -5.37 -15.05 6.33
N ILE A 284 -4.19 -14.92 5.71
CA ILE A 284 -3.24 -16.03 5.51
C ILE A 284 -2.90 -16.68 6.84
N GLY A 285 -2.56 -15.89 7.87
CA GLY A 285 -2.24 -16.43 9.20
C GLY A 285 -3.40 -17.20 9.85
N ARG A 286 -4.65 -16.75 9.64
CA ARG A 286 -5.85 -17.50 10.10
C ARG A 286 -6.03 -18.80 9.34
N LEU A 287 -5.80 -18.81 8.03
CA LEU A 287 -5.89 -20.01 7.20
C LEU A 287 -4.79 -21.01 7.58
N GLN A 288 -3.55 -20.56 7.76
CA GLN A 288 -2.43 -21.39 8.23
C GLN A 288 -2.75 -22.04 9.58
N LYS A 289 -3.28 -21.27 10.54
CA LYS A 289 -3.70 -21.83 11.84
C LYS A 289 -4.76 -22.92 11.68
N LYS A 290 -5.75 -22.73 10.80
CA LYS A 290 -6.77 -23.76 10.51
C LYS A 290 -6.15 -25.02 9.86
N VAL A 291 -5.16 -24.85 8.98
CA VAL A 291 -4.42 -25.99 8.39
C VAL A 291 -3.71 -26.77 9.49
N ASP A 292 -3.06 -26.08 10.43
CA ASP A 292 -2.35 -26.73 11.53
C ASP A 292 -3.31 -27.43 12.51
N GLU A 293 -4.45 -26.80 12.83
CA GLU A 293 -5.51 -27.42 13.64
C GLU A 293 -6.06 -28.68 12.97
N GLN A 294 -6.27 -28.66 11.64
CA GLN A 294 -6.72 -29.83 10.90
C GLN A 294 -5.67 -30.94 10.86
N LYS A 295 -4.39 -30.62 10.63
CA LYS A 295 -3.29 -31.58 10.72
C LYS A 295 -3.18 -32.21 12.11
N GLN A 296 -3.33 -31.42 13.17
CA GLN A 296 -3.33 -31.94 14.54
C GLN A 296 -4.53 -32.86 14.81
N HIS A 297 -5.71 -32.52 14.29
CA HIS A 297 -6.88 -33.37 14.41
C HIS A 297 -6.71 -34.70 13.65
N ASP A 298 -6.21 -34.65 12.43
CA ASP A 298 -5.93 -35.84 11.60
C ASP A 298 -4.86 -36.72 12.26
N ASN A 299 -3.81 -36.12 12.83
CA ASN A 299 -2.79 -36.84 13.60
C ASN A 299 -3.38 -37.50 14.85
N LYS A 300 -4.25 -36.81 15.61
CA LYS A 300 -4.94 -37.39 16.77
C LYS A 300 -5.82 -38.58 16.38
N ILE A 301 -6.59 -38.45 15.30
CA ILE A 301 -7.41 -39.55 14.77
C ILE A 301 -6.51 -40.72 14.35
N SER A 302 -5.41 -40.44 13.66
CA SER A 302 -4.43 -41.46 13.25
C SER A 302 -3.79 -42.17 14.45
N ASP A 303 -3.43 -41.43 15.49
CA ASP A 303 -2.87 -41.98 16.74
C ASP A 303 -3.90 -42.81 17.51
N GLU A 304 -5.14 -42.32 17.63
CA GLU A 304 -6.24 -43.06 18.25
C GLU A 304 -6.52 -44.37 17.50
N ASN A 305 -6.56 -44.32 16.16
CA ASN A 305 -6.75 -45.51 15.34
C ASN A 305 -5.56 -46.47 15.51
N SER A 306 -4.33 -45.97 15.55
CA SER A 306 -3.13 -46.77 15.80
C SER A 306 -3.15 -47.46 17.17
N ARG A 307 -3.58 -46.76 18.22
CA ARG A 307 -3.76 -47.33 19.56
C ARG A 307 -4.87 -48.39 19.59
N LYS A 308 -6.01 -48.13 18.96
CA LYS A 308 -7.12 -49.11 18.85
C LYS A 308 -6.68 -50.39 18.12
N ILE A 309 -5.91 -50.25 17.04
CA ILE A 309 -5.30 -51.37 16.31
C ILE A 309 -4.33 -52.14 17.21
N ALA A 310 -3.45 -51.44 17.94
CA ALA A 310 -2.47 -52.06 18.82
C ALA A 310 -3.15 -52.82 19.97
N ALA A 311 -4.12 -52.21 20.64
CA ALA A 311 -4.89 -52.84 21.72
C ALA A 311 -5.67 -54.06 21.23
N ALA A 312 -6.42 -53.94 20.12
CA ALA A 312 -7.14 -55.08 19.54
C ALA A 312 -6.22 -56.24 19.13
N TYR A 313 -4.99 -55.94 18.70
CA TYR A 313 -4.01 -56.97 18.37
C TYR A 313 -3.35 -57.58 19.61
N GLN A 314 -3.10 -56.80 20.67
CA GLN A 314 -2.62 -57.32 21.94
C GLN A 314 -3.67 -58.22 22.61
N ASP A 315 -4.94 -57.82 22.61
CA ASP A 315 -6.05 -58.65 23.09
C ASP A 315 -6.11 -59.99 22.34
N PHE A 316 -5.87 -59.97 21.02
CA PHE A 316 -5.74 -61.20 20.23
C PHE A 316 -4.55 -62.06 20.69
N LEU A 317 -3.38 -61.47 20.89
CA LEU A 317 -2.19 -62.21 21.35
C LEU A 317 -2.37 -62.80 22.75
N GLU A 318 -3.03 -62.08 23.65
CA GLU A 318 -3.36 -62.55 24.99
C GLU A 318 -4.35 -63.72 24.94
N ILE A 319 -5.41 -63.62 24.13
CA ILE A 319 -6.36 -64.73 23.92
C ILE A 319 -5.66 -65.94 23.29
N LYS A 320 -4.74 -65.71 22.34
CA LYS A 320 -3.92 -66.76 21.71
C LYS A 320 -3.02 -67.45 22.73
N LYS A 321 -2.43 -66.71 23.67
CA LYS A 321 -1.59 -67.23 24.76
C LYS A 321 -2.41 -68.00 25.79
N ASN A 322 -3.50 -67.44 26.30
CA ASN A 322 -4.39 -68.08 27.28
C ASN A 322 -5.02 -69.38 26.72
N PHE A 323 -5.18 -69.48 25.40
CA PHE A 323 -5.61 -70.71 24.74
C PHE A 323 -4.50 -71.77 24.72
N ALA A 324 -3.26 -71.37 24.46
CA ALA A 324 -2.11 -72.29 24.50
C ALA A 324 -1.81 -72.80 25.93
N GLU A 325 -2.12 -72.01 26.95
CA GLU A 325 -1.92 -72.35 28.37
C GLU A 325 -3.10 -73.14 28.99
N GLY A 326 -4.12 -73.52 28.21
CA GLY A 326 -5.27 -74.31 28.68
C GLY A 326 -6.20 -73.57 29.65
N SER A 327 -6.02 -72.26 29.81
CA SER A 327 -6.74 -71.46 30.81
C SER A 327 -8.16 -71.06 30.37
N LEU A 328 -8.59 -71.52 29.18
CA LEU A 328 -9.86 -71.19 28.52
C LEU A 328 -10.88 -72.35 28.58
N ASP A 329 -10.71 -73.33 29.49
CA ASP A 329 -11.45 -74.61 29.50
C ASP A 329 -12.91 -74.55 30.00
N ALA A 330 -13.43 -73.38 30.42
CA ALA A 330 -14.85 -73.22 30.72
C ALA A 330 -15.64 -72.79 29.48
N ALA A 331 -16.80 -73.42 29.20
CA ALA A 331 -17.66 -73.10 28.05
C ALA A 331 -18.06 -71.60 27.97
N GLY A 332 -18.19 -70.91 29.12
CA GLY A 332 -18.39 -69.46 29.17
C GLY A 332 -17.15 -68.62 28.81
N GLY A 333 -15.95 -69.12 29.07
CA GLY A 333 -14.68 -68.49 28.71
C GLY A 333 -14.41 -68.53 27.20
N GLN A 334 -14.70 -69.66 26.54
CA GLN A 334 -14.55 -69.80 25.09
C GLN A 334 -15.51 -68.90 24.30
N LYS A 335 -16.78 -68.80 24.73
CA LYS A 335 -17.78 -67.94 24.07
C LYS A 335 -17.44 -66.45 24.19
N ASN A 336 -16.93 -66.02 25.35
CA ASN A 336 -16.46 -64.66 25.55
C ASN A 336 -15.21 -64.37 24.69
N ALA A 337 -14.29 -65.33 24.58
CA ALA A 337 -13.11 -65.22 23.72
C ALA A 337 -13.47 -65.06 22.23
N VAL A 338 -14.43 -65.84 21.70
CA VAL A 338 -14.88 -65.71 20.30
C VAL A 338 -15.50 -64.34 20.01
N SER A 339 -16.32 -63.83 20.93
CA SER A 339 -16.92 -62.49 20.81
C SER A 339 -15.84 -61.41 20.78
N LYS A 340 -14.83 -61.51 21.68
CA LYS A 340 -13.68 -60.59 21.71
C LYS A 340 -12.83 -60.67 20.45
N LEU A 341 -12.52 -61.88 19.96
CA LEU A 341 -11.75 -62.08 18.72
C LEU A 341 -12.48 -61.53 17.49
N THR A 342 -13.80 -61.70 17.41
CA THR A 342 -14.63 -61.13 16.33
C THR A 342 -14.58 -59.60 16.36
N LYS A 343 -14.71 -59.00 17.55
CA LYS A 343 -14.57 -57.54 17.73
C LYS A 343 -13.17 -57.05 17.34
N CYS A 344 -12.11 -57.76 17.75
CA CYS A 344 -10.73 -57.42 17.37
C CYS A 344 -10.52 -57.47 15.86
N ARG A 345 -11.04 -58.52 15.20
CA ARG A 345 -11.01 -58.67 13.74
C ARG A 345 -11.74 -57.52 13.05
N ASP A 346 -12.94 -57.17 13.50
CA ASP A 346 -13.74 -56.12 12.89
C ASP A 346 -13.06 -54.75 13.04
N ILE A 347 -12.43 -54.46 14.19
CA ILE A 347 -11.60 -53.26 14.41
C ILE A 347 -10.40 -53.23 13.45
N LEU A 348 -9.68 -54.34 13.28
CA LEU A 348 -8.52 -54.42 12.38
C LEU A 348 -8.93 -54.27 10.91
N ASN A 349 -10.06 -54.86 10.49
CA ASN A 349 -10.59 -54.74 9.14
C ASN A 349 -11.05 -53.30 8.83
N ALA A 350 -11.77 -52.67 9.76
CA ALA A 350 -12.23 -51.29 9.62
C ALA A 350 -11.07 -50.29 9.47
N ASN A 351 -9.90 -50.60 10.02
CA ASN A 351 -8.69 -49.78 9.91
C ASN A 351 -7.69 -50.28 8.84
N GLY A 352 -8.13 -51.13 7.90
CA GLY A 352 -7.31 -51.55 6.76
C GLY A 352 -6.20 -52.56 7.06
N GLN A 353 -6.11 -53.09 8.29
CA GLN A 353 -5.09 -54.06 8.73
C GLN A 353 -5.45 -55.51 8.34
N ARG A 354 -5.67 -55.73 7.04
CA ARG A 354 -6.20 -56.99 6.48
C ARG A 354 -5.33 -58.22 6.77
N VAL A 355 -4.01 -58.06 6.88
CA VAL A 355 -3.08 -59.17 7.19
C VAL A 355 -3.26 -59.65 8.63
N LYS A 356 -3.31 -58.72 9.58
CA LYS A 356 -3.53 -59.02 11.01
C LYS A 356 -4.94 -59.59 11.25
N ALA A 357 -5.95 -59.05 10.58
CA ALA A 357 -7.31 -59.59 10.67
C ALA A 357 -7.40 -61.05 10.16
N ARG A 358 -6.71 -61.36 9.05
CA ARG A 358 -6.62 -62.75 8.54
C ARG A 358 -5.91 -63.70 9.50
N GLU A 359 -4.96 -63.21 10.30
CA GLU A 359 -4.33 -64.03 11.33
C GLU A 359 -5.32 -64.45 12.42
N ILE A 360 -6.22 -63.54 12.81
CA ILE A 360 -7.33 -63.85 13.74
C ILE A 360 -8.27 -64.87 13.11
N ASP A 361 -8.65 -64.71 11.83
CA ASP A 361 -9.50 -65.68 11.13
C ASP A 361 -8.83 -67.06 11.02
N ARG A 362 -7.53 -67.12 10.75
CA ARG A 362 -6.76 -68.37 10.73
C ARG A 362 -6.75 -69.03 12.11
N PHE A 363 -6.52 -68.25 13.16
CA PHE A 363 -6.54 -68.73 14.54
C PHE A 363 -7.92 -69.27 14.94
N LEU A 364 -9.00 -68.55 14.63
CA LEU A 364 -10.37 -69.01 14.89
C LEU A 364 -10.69 -70.31 14.16
N ASN A 365 -10.23 -70.46 12.91
CA ASN A 365 -10.46 -71.64 12.09
C ASN A 365 -9.60 -72.85 12.51
N SER A 366 -8.35 -72.63 12.93
CA SER A 366 -7.42 -73.70 13.31
C SER A 366 -7.67 -74.26 14.71
N THR A 367 -8.15 -73.43 15.64
CA THR A 367 -8.39 -73.81 17.03
C THR A 367 -9.77 -74.41 17.28
N GLY A 368 -10.72 -74.24 16.35
CA GLY A 368 -12.07 -74.78 16.47
C GLY A 368 -12.94 -74.12 17.54
N ILE A 369 -12.45 -73.08 18.24
CA ILE A 369 -13.18 -72.35 19.31
C ILE A 369 -14.49 -71.75 18.77
N ALA A 370 -14.56 -71.45 17.47
CA ALA A 370 -15.76 -70.95 16.81
C ALA A 370 -16.84 -72.02 16.49
N LYS A 371 -16.54 -73.33 16.63
CA LYS A 371 -17.44 -74.42 16.25
C LYS A 371 -18.50 -74.75 17.30
N THR A 372 -18.44 -74.16 18.49
CA THR A 372 -19.39 -74.46 19.59
C THR A 372 -20.72 -73.70 19.54
N ASP A 373 -21.01 -72.90 18.49
CA ASP A 373 -22.23 -72.07 18.46
C ASP A 373 -22.96 -72.02 17.10
N GLU A 374 -23.08 -73.16 16.40
CA GLU A 374 -23.95 -73.27 15.20
C GLU A 374 -25.43 -72.96 15.52
N ASN A 375 -25.84 -73.09 16.77
CA ASN A 375 -27.23 -72.88 17.19
C ASN A 375 -27.64 -71.39 17.23
N LEU A 376 -26.72 -70.47 17.58
CA LEU A 376 -27.01 -69.03 17.69
C LEU A 376 -26.95 -68.28 16.36
N LYS A 377 -26.14 -68.75 15.41
CA LYS A 377 -26.06 -68.19 14.05
C LYS A 377 -27.38 -68.39 13.29
N SER A 378 -28.06 -69.52 13.54
CA SER A 378 -29.39 -69.81 13.00
C SER A 378 -30.47 -68.87 13.56
N GLN A 379 -30.45 -68.60 14.87
CA GLN A 379 -31.38 -67.70 15.54
C GLN A 379 -31.19 -66.24 15.10
N TYR A 380 -29.94 -65.74 14.99
CA TYR A 380 -29.69 -64.38 14.54
C TYR A 380 -30.10 -64.16 13.07
N LEU A 381 -29.89 -65.16 12.19
CA LEU A 381 -30.37 -65.12 10.81
C LEU A 381 -31.90 -65.17 10.73
N PHE A 382 -32.55 -65.92 11.62
CA PHE A 382 -34.01 -65.93 11.76
C PHE A 382 -34.55 -64.56 12.19
N TYR A 383 -33.98 -63.95 13.25
CA TYR A 383 -34.39 -62.62 13.72
C TYR A 383 -34.12 -61.52 12.68
N LYS A 384 -32.99 -61.56 11.96
CA LYS A 384 -32.70 -60.61 10.89
C LYS A 384 -33.67 -60.73 9.72
N ARG A 385 -34.06 -61.95 9.33
CA ARG A 385 -35.10 -62.19 8.30
C ARG A 385 -36.48 -61.76 8.79
N ALA A 386 -36.85 -62.11 10.02
CA ALA A 386 -38.11 -61.70 10.62
C ALA A 386 -38.22 -60.16 10.71
N PHE A 387 -37.15 -59.47 11.12
CA PHE A 387 -37.10 -58.01 11.20
C PHE A 387 -37.18 -57.35 9.82
N MET A 388 -36.50 -57.89 8.80
CA MET A 388 -36.60 -57.40 7.42
C MET A 388 -38.00 -57.59 6.80
N ILE A 389 -38.78 -58.57 7.26
CA ILE A 389 -40.16 -58.78 6.83
C ILE A 389 -41.14 -57.90 7.63
N LEU A 390 -40.94 -57.81 8.95
CA LEU A 390 -41.82 -57.05 9.84
C LEU A 390 -41.69 -55.54 9.65
N LEU A 391 -40.50 -55.00 9.38
CA LEU A 391 -40.28 -53.56 9.30
C LEU A 391 -41.02 -52.88 8.12
N PRO A 392 -41.02 -53.44 6.89
CA PRO A 392 -41.86 -52.90 5.81
C PRO A 392 -43.36 -53.00 6.11
N ILE A 393 -43.80 -54.08 6.77
CA ILE A 393 -45.21 -54.30 7.13
C ILE A 393 -45.65 -53.28 8.19
N THR A 394 -44.82 -53.03 9.21
CA THR A 394 -45.13 -52.04 10.25
C THR A 394 -45.08 -50.62 9.72
N ILE A 395 -44.13 -50.29 8.83
CA ILE A 395 -44.12 -48.99 8.13
C ILE A 395 -45.38 -48.85 7.24
N GLY A 396 -45.76 -49.89 6.51
CA GLY A 396 -46.97 -49.90 5.68
C GLY A 396 -48.26 -49.72 6.49
N LEU A 397 -48.38 -50.41 7.64
CA LEU A 397 -49.50 -50.27 8.57
C LEU A 397 -49.54 -48.88 9.22
N ALA A 398 -48.38 -48.32 9.59
CA ALA A 398 -48.29 -46.97 10.13
C ALA A 398 -48.70 -45.92 9.10
N LEU A 399 -48.28 -46.08 7.83
CA LEU A 399 -48.69 -45.22 6.73
C LEU A 399 -50.18 -45.37 6.40
N MET A 400 -50.74 -46.59 6.45
CA MET A 400 -52.19 -46.80 6.28
C MET A 400 -52.99 -46.17 7.42
N ASN A 401 -52.54 -46.29 8.68
CA ASN A 401 -53.18 -45.62 9.81
C ASN A 401 -53.09 -44.09 9.69
N ALA A 402 -51.92 -43.56 9.31
CA ALA A 402 -51.75 -42.13 9.04
C ALA A 402 -52.66 -41.67 7.90
N TYR A 403 -52.77 -42.45 6.82
CA TYR A 403 -53.66 -42.16 5.69
C TYR A 403 -55.13 -42.20 6.10
N HIS A 404 -55.55 -43.14 6.94
CA HIS A 404 -56.91 -43.21 7.50
C HIS A 404 -57.22 -42.01 8.42
N ILE A 405 -56.26 -41.59 9.24
CA ILE A 405 -56.38 -40.39 10.08
C ILE A 405 -56.53 -39.15 9.19
N VAL A 406 -55.70 -39.00 8.16
CA VAL A 406 -55.79 -37.87 7.21
C VAL A 406 -57.11 -37.88 6.44
N LEU A 407 -57.64 -39.05 6.04
CA LEU A 407 -58.97 -39.18 5.43
C LEU A 407 -60.09 -38.80 6.40
N GLN A 408 -60.01 -39.19 7.68
CA GLN A 408 -60.98 -38.76 8.70
C GLN A 408 -60.93 -37.26 8.96
N TYR A 409 -59.75 -36.64 8.93
CA TYR A 409 -59.60 -35.18 9.02
C TYR A 409 -60.15 -34.46 7.78
N ARG A 410 -59.86 -34.95 6.56
CA ARG A 410 -60.45 -34.41 5.32
C ARG A 410 -61.97 -34.57 5.24
N ALA A 411 -62.53 -35.66 5.75
CA ALA A 411 -63.98 -35.86 5.79
C ALA A 411 -64.69 -34.89 6.77
N LYS A 412 -63.98 -34.37 7.79
CA LYS A 412 -64.50 -33.37 8.74
C LYS A 412 -64.34 -31.91 8.24
N GLU A 413 -63.41 -31.62 7.34
CA GLU A 413 -63.18 -30.26 6.81
C GLU A 413 -64.03 -29.89 5.56
N VAL A 414 -64.55 -30.88 4.83
CA VAL A 414 -65.37 -30.63 3.62
C VAL A 414 -66.71 -29.89 3.88
N PRO A 415 -67.43 -30.08 5.01
CA PRO A 415 -68.60 -29.24 5.31
C PRO A 415 -68.23 -27.84 5.87
N ALA A 416 -67.07 -27.67 6.51
CA ALA A 416 -66.65 -26.38 7.08
C ALA A 416 -66.12 -25.40 6.04
N VAL A 417 -65.37 -25.88 5.04
CA VAL A 417 -64.82 -25.01 3.97
C VAL A 417 -65.91 -24.60 2.95
N ARG A 418 -66.96 -25.41 2.75
CA ARG A 418 -68.14 -25.02 1.94
C ARG A 418 -69.04 -24.00 2.64
N ALA A 419 -69.16 -24.04 3.96
CA ALA A 419 -69.93 -23.04 4.72
C ALA A 419 -69.27 -21.65 4.71
N VAL A 420 -67.94 -21.56 4.82
CA VAL A 420 -67.21 -20.27 4.79
C VAL A 420 -67.19 -19.65 3.38
N LYS A 421 -67.08 -20.47 2.33
CA LYS A 421 -67.07 -19.99 0.95
C LYS A 421 -68.44 -19.46 0.49
N ASN A 422 -69.53 -20.10 0.92
CA ASN A 422 -70.89 -19.65 0.61
C ASN A 422 -71.31 -18.40 1.39
N SER A 423 -70.78 -18.16 2.59
CA SER A 423 -71.00 -16.92 3.35
C SER A 423 -70.26 -15.72 2.73
N ALA A 424 -69.02 -15.91 2.28
CA ALA A 424 -68.22 -14.86 1.63
C ALA A 424 -68.76 -14.47 0.23
N GLU A 425 -69.40 -15.41 -0.49
CA GLU A 425 -70.08 -15.11 -1.77
C GLU A 425 -71.44 -14.41 -1.58
N LYS A 426 -72.11 -14.61 -0.43
CA LYS A 426 -73.36 -13.90 -0.09
C LYS A 426 -73.10 -12.45 0.34
N GLU A 427 -72.03 -12.18 1.09
CA GLU A 427 -71.62 -10.81 1.45
C GLU A 427 -71.13 -10.00 0.22
N LYS A 428 -70.41 -10.62 -0.72
CA LYS A 428 -69.99 -9.95 -1.97
C LYS A 428 -71.12 -9.65 -2.94
N LYS A 429 -72.24 -10.40 -2.92
CA LYS A 429 -73.44 -10.06 -3.71
C LYS A 429 -74.27 -8.98 -3.04
N SER A 430 -74.38 -8.98 -1.70
CA SER A 430 -75.09 -7.94 -0.95
C SER A 430 -74.43 -6.54 -1.08
N SER A 431 -73.09 -6.46 -1.05
CA SER A 431 -72.39 -5.17 -1.19
C SER A 431 -72.42 -4.62 -2.62
N ARG A 432 -72.55 -5.49 -3.62
CA ARG A 432 -72.64 -5.12 -5.04
C ARG A 432 -74.04 -4.64 -5.45
N ASP A 433 -75.09 -5.21 -4.84
CA ASP A 433 -76.47 -4.76 -5.03
C ASP A 433 -76.77 -3.43 -4.30
N GLU A 434 -76.10 -3.14 -3.17
CA GLU A 434 -76.18 -1.82 -2.52
C GLU A 434 -75.45 -0.71 -3.28
N THR A 435 -74.36 -1.02 -3.99
CA THR A 435 -73.65 -0.04 -4.82
C THR A 435 -74.42 0.27 -6.11
N LEU A 436 -75.03 -0.74 -6.74
CA LEU A 436 -75.88 -0.53 -7.92
C LEU A 436 -77.20 0.21 -7.60
N LYS A 437 -77.77 0.05 -6.40
CA LYS A 437 -78.93 0.86 -5.95
C LYS A 437 -78.58 2.32 -5.64
N LYS A 438 -77.35 2.60 -5.19
CA LYS A 438 -76.87 3.98 -4.96
C LYS A 438 -76.56 4.69 -6.27
N GLU A 439 -75.98 4.01 -7.25
CA GLU A 439 -75.71 4.58 -8.58
C GLU A 439 -77.01 4.86 -9.36
N ALA A 440 -78.01 3.97 -9.29
CA ALA A 440 -79.33 4.20 -9.89
C ALA A 440 -80.17 5.31 -9.20
N SER A 441 -79.84 5.68 -7.97
CA SER A 441 -80.48 6.81 -7.26
C SER A 441 -79.80 8.16 -7.56
N VAL A 442 -78.55 8.15 -8.03
CA VAL A 442 -77.79 9.35 -8.43
C VAL A 442 -78.07 9.72 -9.90
N GLU A 443 -78.27 8.73 -10.78
CA GLU A 443 -78.69 8.99 -12.17
C GLU A 443 -80.14 9.50 -12.31
N LYS A 444 -81.00 9.28 -11.31
CA LYS A 444 -82.37 9.81 -11.28
C LYS A 444 -82.47 11.24 -10.73
N ALA A 445 -81.36 11.82 -10.26
CA ALA A 445 -81.30 13.18 -9.70
C ALA A 445 -80.65 14.22 -10.65
N ILE A 446 -80.21 13.82 -11.85
CA ILE A 446 -79.49 14.69 -12.81
C ILE A 446 -80.31 14.94 -14.10
N SER A 447 -81.60 14.55 -14.16
CA SER A 447 -82.50 14.92 -15.28
C SER A 447 -83.69 15.76 -14.82
N VAL A 448 -83.44 16.93 -14.23
CA VAL A 448 -84.45 18.01 -14.12
C VAL A 448 -83.74 19.37 -14.27
N GLU A 449 -83.57 19.79 -15.51
CA GLU A 449 -83.69 21.17 -15.99
C GLU A 449 -84.53 21.08 -17.28
N PRO A 450 -85.23 22.12 -17.77
CA PRO A 450 -85.31 23.51 -17.32
C PRO A 450 -86.78 24.05 -17.27
N GLU A 451 -86.98 25.30 -16.84
CA GLU A 451 -87.72 26.34 -17.59
C GLU A 451 -88.04 27.58 -16.71
N ASN A 452 -87.68 28.74 -17.27
CA ASN A 452 -87.89 30.15 -16.85
C ASN A 452 -86.87 30.79 -15.90
#